data_AF-A0A6J4KSY1-F1
#
_entry.id   AF-A0A6J4KSY1-F1
#
_cell.length_a   1.000
_cell.length_b   1.000
_cell.length_c   1.000
_cell.angle_alpha   90.00
_cell.angle_beta   90.00
_cell.angle_gamma   90.00
#
_symmetry.space_group_name_H-M   'P 1'
#
loop_
_entity.id
_entity.type
_entity.pdbx_description
1 polymer ?
#
loop_
_entity_poly.entity_id
_entity_poly.type
_entity_poly.pdbx_seq_one_letter_code
_entity_poly.pdbx_strand_id
1 'polypeptide(L)' 'MMTRWMPTHALTAHCPACRTLVHARFEYRTITLARTRLRVSKVLVDVCPRCDATIAVPRQALAQLREAGAK' A
#
# COMPACT_ATOMS: atom_id res chain seq x y z
N MET A 1 -5.85 7.60 19.33
CA MET A 1 -5.06 8.60 18.57
C MET A 1 -5.10 8.23 17.10
N MET A 2 -5.94 8.89 16.31
CA MET A 2 -5.94 8.76 14.85
C MET A 2 -4.79 9.61 14.33
N THR A 3 -3.73 8.99 13.80
CA THR A 3 -2.74 9.71 13.00
C THR A 3 -3.48 10.32 11.81
N ARG A 4 -3.65 11.64 11.83
CA ARG A 4 -4.20 12.41 10.71
C ARG A 4 -3.13 12.45 9.63
N TRP A 5 -3.21 11.52 8.69
CA TRP A 5 -2.32 11.43 7.54
C TRP A 5 -2.50 12.66 6.66
N MET A 6 -1.41 13.35 6.35
CA MET A 6 -1.39 14.46 5.42
C MET A 6 -1.27 13.90 3.99
N PRO A 7 -2.25 14.11 3.09
CA PRO A 7 -2.25 13.60 1.72
C PRO A 7 -1.09 14.08 0.82
N THR A 8 -0.20 14.92 1.34
CA THR A 8 0.85 15.65 0.61
C THR A 8 2.21 14.96 0.57
N HIS A 9 2.40 13.84 1.27
CA HIS A 9 3.66 13.08 1.16
C HIS A 9 3.65 12.21 -0.10
N ALA A 10 3.94 12.80 -1.26
CA ALA A 10 4.25 12.02 -2.45
C ALA A 10 5.62 11.36 -2.27
N LEU A 11 5.65 10.05 -1.98
CA LEU A 11 6.91 9.29 -1.98
C LEU A 11 7.29 9.01 -3.43
N THR A 12 8.48 9.44 -3.83
CA THR A 12 9.01 9.10 -5.14
C THR A 12 9.43 7.64 -5.12
N ALA A 13 8.76 6.80 -5.90
CA ALA A 13 8.99 5.38 -5.94
C ALA A 13 9.06 4.89 -7.40
N HIS A 14 9.84 3.85 -7.64
CA HIS A 14 9.91 3.22 -8.95
C HIS A 14 8.73 2.27 -9.13
N CYS A 15 7.87 2.54 -10.11
CA CYS A 15 6.74 1.66 -10.39
C CYS A 15 7.23 0.40 -11.13
N PRO A 16 6.97 -0.83 -10.61
CA PRO A 16 7.40 -2.06 -11.27
C PRO A 16 6.65 -2.31 -12.59
N ALA A 17 5.41 -1.81 -12.73
CA ALA A 17 4.63 -1.95 -13.96
C ALA A 17 5.05 -0.95 -15.04
N CYS A 18 5.20 0.34 -14.70
CA CYS A 18 5.61 1.37 -15.66
C CYS A 18 7.13 1.39 -15.91
N ARG A 19 7.94 0.81 -15.02
CA ARG A 19 9.42 0.92 -15.02
C ARG A 19 9.90 2.37 -15.09
N THR A 20 9.27 3.25 -14.30
CA THR A 20 9.58 4.68 -14.24
C THR A 20 9.42 5.19 -12.82
N LEU A 21 10.18 6.24 -12.46
CA LEU A 21 10.01 6.98 -11.22
C LEU A 21 8.69 7.75 -11.25
N VAL A 22 7.86 7.52 -10.24
CA VAL A 22 6.57 8.19 -10.09
C VAL A 22 6.43 8.74 -8.67
N HIS A 23 5.67 9.80 -8.54
CA HIS A 23 5.15 10.25 -7.26
C HIS A 23 4.00 9.33 -6.86
N ALA A 24 4.28 8.35 -6.00
CA ALA A 24 3.28 7.41 -5.54
C ALA A 24 2.18 8.13 -4.77
N ARG A 25 0.94 7.66 -4.91
CA ARG A 25 -0.21 8.12 -4.14
C ARG A 25 -0.57 7.06 -3.13
N PHE A 26 -0.92 7.48 -1.93
CA PHE A 26 -1.40 6.56 -0.91
C PHE A 26 -2.88 6.26 -1.12
N GLU A 27 -3.26 5.00 -1.08
CA GLU A 27 -4.64 4.57 -1.18
C GLU A 27 -4.94 3.39 -0.26
N TYR A 28 -6.18 3.30 0.23
CA TYR A 28 -6.63 2.13 0.96
C TYR A 28 -7.19 1.10 0.00
N ARG A 29 -6.51 -0.04 -0.14
CA ARG A 29 -6.97 -1.15 -0.97
C ARG A 29 -7.16 -2.42 -0.17
N THR A 30 -7.91 -3.34 -0.75
CA THR A 30 -8.01 -4.72 -0.25
C THR A 30 -6.91 -5.53 -0.90
N ILE A 31 -5.98 -6.04 -0.09
CA ILE A 31 -4.89 -6.89 -0.59
C ILE A 31 -5.15 -8.34 -0.19
N THR A 32 -4.80 -9.24 -1.11
CA THR A 32 -4.85 -10.67 -0.86
C THR A 32 -3.42 -11.16 -0.66
N LEU A 33 -3.12 -11.71 0.52
CA LEU A 33 -1.83 -12.31 0.78
C LEU A 33 -1.73 -13.65 0.05
N ALA A 34 -0.83 -13.74 -0.92
CA ALA A 34 -0.72 -14.89 -1.82
C ALA A 34 -0.51 -16.23 -1.10
N ARG A 35 0.19 -16.23 0.05
CA ARG A 35 0.49 -17.45 0.81
C ARG A 35 -0.67 -18.00 1.62
N THR A 36 -1.54 -17.12 2.14
CA THR A 36 -2.56 -17.53 3.13
C THR A 36 -3.99 -17.40 2.60
N ARG A 37 -4.18 -16.91 1.36
CA ARG A 37 -5.48 -16.48 0.81
C ARG A 37 -6.21 -15.46 1.68
N LEU A 38 -5.53 -14.89 2.67
CA LEU A 38 -6.10 -13.91 3.58
C LEU A 38 -6.35 -12.61 2.82
N ARG A 39 -7.59 -12.15 2.86
CA ARG A 39 -8.00 -10.85 2.34
C ARG A 39 -8.01 -9.85 3.47
N VAL A 40 -7.14 -8.85 3.37
CA VAL A 40 -7.09 -7.75 4.33
C VAL A 40 -7.60 -6.49 3.64
N SER A 41 -8.75 -6.02 4.10
CA SER A 41 -9.39 -4.81 3.59
C SER A 41 -8.82 -3.57 4.28
N LYS A 42 -8.92 -2.41 3.61
CA LYS A 42 -8.48 -1.10 4.14
C LYS A 42 -7.00 -1.11 4.54
N VAL A 43 -6.14 -1.66 3.68
CA VAL A 43 -4.69 -1.61 3.85
C VAL A 43 -4.17 -0.41 3.08
N LEU A 44 -3.42 0.45 3.79
CA LEU A 44 -2.72 1.56 3.16
C LEU A 44 -1.63 1.03 2.25
N VAL A 45 -1.64 1.41 0.98
CA VAL A 45 -0.68 1.00 -0.03
C VAL A 45 -0.24 2.18 -0.89
N ASP A 46 0.96 2.05 -1.45
CA ASP A 46 1.51 2.99 -2.43
C ASP A 46 1.01 2.58 -3.81
N VAL A 47 0.36 3.50 -4.54
CA VAL A 47 -0.22 3.24 -5.85
C VAL A 47 0.42 4.16 -6.88
N CYS A 48 0.70 3.61 -8.06
CA CYS A 48 1.16 4.38 -9.20
C CYS A 48 0.01 5.23 -9.76
N PRO A 49 0.15 6.56 -9.85
CA PRO A 49 -0.91 7.41 -10.39
C PRO A 49 -1.15 7.23 -11.89
N ARG A 50 -0.25 6.54 -12.61
CA ARG A 50 -0.33 6.37 -14.07
C ARG A 50 -1.02 5.08 -14.48
N CYS A 51 -0.66 3.97 -13.84
CA CYS A 51 -1.18 2.63 -14.19
C CYS A 51 -2.02 1.99 -13.10
N ASP A 52 -2.21 2.69 -11.97
CA ASP A 52 -3.00 2.22 -10.83
C ASP A 52 -2.48 0.92 -10.16
N ALA A 53 -1.26 0.51 -10.51
CA ALA A 53 -0.60 -0.64 -9.89
C ALA A 53 -0.11 -0.30 -8.48
N THR A 54 -0.28 -1.25 -7.55
CA THR A 54 0.34 -1.18 -6.23
C THR A 54 1.85 -1.30 -6.35
N ILE A 55 2.57 -0.28 -5.89
CA ILE A 55 4.03 -0.19 -5.89
C ILE A 55 4.59 -0.92 -4.67
N ALA A 56 4.07 -0.63 -3.48
CA ALA A 56 4.55 -1.18 -2.23
C ALA A 56 3.49 -1.10 -1.14
N VAL A 57 3.70 -1.87 -0.07
CA VAL A 57 2.94 -1.75 1.18
C VAL A 57 3.86 -1.08 2.20
N PRO A 58 3.53 0.13 2.71
CA PRO A 58 4.34 0.83 3.70
C PRO A 58 4.52 0.00 4.97
N ARG A 59 5.66 0.15 5.65
CA ARG A 59 5.98 -0.62 6.87
C ARG A 59 4.93 -0.53 7.97
N GLN A 60 4.21 0.59 8.05
CA GLN A 60 3.13 0.79 9.02
C GLN A 60 1.93 -0.12 8.73
N ALA A 61 1.63 -0.38 7.47
CA ALA A 61 0.60 -1.33 7.05
C ALA A 61 1.02 -2.80 7.24
N LEU A 62 2.33 -3.09 7.36
CA LEU A 62 2.80 -4.43 7.70
C LEU A 62 2.36 -4.85 9.11
N ALA A 63 2.23 -3.92 10.05
CA ALA A 63 1.71 -4.24 11.39
C ALA A 63 0.25 -4.73 11.30
N GLN A 64 -0.59 -4.00 10.55
CA GLN A 64 -1.98 -4.39 10.27
C GLN A 64 -2.07 -5.75 9.56
N LEU A 65 -1.16 -6.03 8.63
CA LEU A 65 -1.12 -7.34 7.96
C LEU A 65 -0.71 -8.48 8.89
N ARG A 66 0.24 -8.23 9.80
CA ARG A 66 0.65 -9.22 10.81
C ARG A 66 -0.48 -9.51 11.79
N GLU A 67 -1.18 -8.49 12.27
CA GLU A 67 -2.36 -8.67 13.12
C GLU A 67 -3.46 -9.46 12.41
N ALA A 68 -3.71 -9.16 11.13
CA ALA A 68 -4.69 -9.88 10.34
C ALA A 68 -4.31 -11.35 10.10
N GLY A 69 -3.01 -11.64 9.93
CA GLY A 69 -2.49 -13.00 9.70
C GLY A 69 -2.22 -13.82 10.96
N ALA A 70 -2.28 -13.21 12.15
CA ALA A 70 -2.16 -13.91 13.44
C ALA A 70 -3.50 -14.45 13.97
N LYS A 71 -4.60 -14.23 13.23
CA LYS A 71 -5.91 -14.87 13.43
C LYS A 71 -6.03 -16.13 12.61
#